data_AF-A0A937CAG7-F1
#
_entry.id   AF-A0A937CAG7-F1
#
_cell.length_a   1.000
_cell.length_b   1.000
_cell.length_c   1.000
_cell.angle_alpha   90.00
_cell.angle_beta   90.00
_cell.angle_gamma   90.00
#
_symmetry.space_group_name_H-M   'P 1'
#
loop_
_entity.id
_entity.type
_entity.pdbx_description
1 polymer ?
#
loop_
_entity_poly.entity_id
_entity_poly.type
_entity_poly.pdbx_seq_one_letter_code
_entity_poly.pdbx_strand_id
1 'polypeptide(L)'
;MLEKKTFNVDFVAYPDFLRHIPIQKKNTHHCVVVKMSDNAEKIDEPVEVDTTRIPVIANNKIYAVIHSEDGQRIMIFKIRTRYQEFDMVSLLFDKSFKLVSKNRYVTDFNERRENCDNFHMAMTELLFSHETQSETGIIPVCLTR
;
A
#
# COMPACT_ATOMS: atom_id res chain seq x y z
N MET A 1 -11.90 7.60 -26.10
CA MET A 1 -10.94 6.47 -26.04
C MET A 1 -10.57 6.22 -24.59
N LEU A 2 -11.37 5.47 -23.83
CA LEU A 2 -11.08 5.18 -22.43
C LEU A 2 -11.55 3.78 -22.08
N GLU A 3 -10.76 2.77 -22.43
CA GLU A 3 -10.92 1.41 -21.94
C GLU A 3 -9.65 1.00 -21.19
N LYS A 4 -9.46 1.61 -20.02
CA LYS A 4 -8.54 1.12 -18.99
C LYS A 4 -9.40 0.84 -17.77
N LYS A 5 -9.46 -0.41 -17.33
CA LYS A 5 -10.15 -0.73 -16.07
C LYS A 5 -9.30 -0.22 -14.90
N THR A 6 -9.90 0.62 -14.07
CA THR A 6 -9.35 1.05 -12.79
C THR A 6 -9.94 0.16 -11.71
N PHE A 7 -9.10 -0.41 -10.83
CA PHE A 7 -9.53 -1.32 -9.78
C PHE A 7 -9.01 -0.82 -8.42
N ASN A 8 -9.88 -0.46 -7.47
CA ASN A 8 -9.54 0.18 -6.19
C ASN A 8 -8.86 1.55 -6.34
N VAL A 9 -9.65 2.62 -6.23
CA VAL A 9 -9.11 3.99 -6.10
C VAL A 9 -9.17 4.35 -4.63
N ASP A 10 -8.01 4.62 -4.05
CA ASP A 10 -7.92 5.13 -2.68
C ASP A 10 -7.68 6.64 -2.69
N PHE A 11 -8.36 7.31 -1.77
CA PHE A 11 -8.19 8.74 -1.53
C PHE A 11 -7.53 8.91 -0.17
N VAL A 12 -6.39 9.58 -0.16
CA VAL A 12 -5.70 9.90 1.08
C VAL A 12 -5.62 11.42 1.22
N ALA A 13 -6.15 11.91 2.34
CA ALA A 13 -5.97 13.28 2.78
C ALA A 13 -4.53 13.43 3.31
N TYR A 14 -3.61 13.73 2.41
CA TYR A 14 -2.29 14.27 2.67
C TYR A 14 -2.39 15.80 2.47
N PRO A 15 -1.42 16.68 2.86
CA PRO A 15 -1.61 18.15 2.82
C PRO A 15 -2.15 18.71 1.50
N ASP A 16 -1.99 17.96 0.41
CA ASP A 16 -2.77 18.07 -0.82
C ASP A 16 -3.40 16.69 -1.13
N PHE A 17 -4.65 16.62 -1.58
CA PHE A 17 -5.36 15.37 -1.83
C PHE A 17 -4.55 14.45 -2.78
N LEU A 18 -4.26 13.23 -2.33
CA LEU A 18 -3.59 12.24 -3.15
C LEU A 18 -4.59 11.22 -3.64
N ARG A 19 -4.65 11.07 -4.97
CA ARG A 19 -5.39 9.98 -5.59
C ARG A 19 -4.42 8.88 -5.99
N HIS A 20 -4.58 7.72 -5.37
CA HIS A 20 -3.95 6.49 -5.79
C HIS A 20 -4.79 5.87 -6.92
N ILE A 21 -4.21 5.78 -8.12
CA ILE A 21 -4.88 5.20 -9.30
C ILE A 21 -4.05 4.01 -9.80
N PRO A 22 -4.49 2.78 -9.51
CA PRO A 22 -3.97 1.61 -10.19
C PRO A 22 -4.54 1.56 -11.61
N ILE A 23 -3.65 1.74 -12.58
CA ILE A 23 -3.94 1.64 -14.00
C ILE A 23 -3.50 0.26 -14.48
N GLN A 24 -4.46 -0.59 -14.84
CA GLN A 24 -4.12 -1.86 -15.49
C GLN A 24 -3.85 -1.63 -16.98
N LYS A 25 -2.62 -1.92 -17.41
CA LYS A 25 -2.25 -1.99 -18.83
C LYS A 25 -1.74 -3.40 -19.13
N LYS A 26 -2.57 -4.20 -19.80
CA LYS A 26 -2.32 -5.65 -20.01
C LYS A 26 -2.17 -6.40 -18.66
N ASN A 27 -1.12 -7.21 -18.51
CA ASN A 27 -0.77 -7.94 -17.28
C ASN A 27 0.08 -7.11 -16.31
N THR A 28 0.24 -5.79 -16.52
CA THR A 28 1.00 -4.92 -15.63
C THR A 28 0.07 -3.92 -14.96
N HIS A 29 0.10 -3.88 -13.63
CA HIS A 29 -0.51 -2.82 -12.85
C HIS A 29 0.52 -1.71 -12.66
N HIS A 30 0.17 -0.52 -13.12
CA HIS A 30 0.90 0.71 -12.86
C HIS A 30 0.19 1.44 -11.72
N CYS A 31 0.90 1.72 -10.65
CA CYS A 31 0.41 2.51 -9.53
C CYS A 31 0.85 3.95 -9.78
N VAL A 32 -0.13 4.85 -9.87
CA VAL A 32 0.12 6.26 -10.16
C VAL A 32 -0.49 7.10 -9.04
N VAL A 33 0.27 8.10 -8.59
CA VAL A 33 -0.22 9.10 -7.65
C VAL A 33 -0.41 10.43 -8.37
N VAL A 34 -1.54 11.07 -8.11
CA VAL A 34 -1.87 12.40 -8.63
C VAL A 34 -2.05 13.34 -7.47
N LYS A 35 -1.30 14.45 -7.50
CA LYS A 35 -1.48 15.56 -6.57
C LYS A 35 -2.66 16.42 -7.00
N MET A 36 -3.64 16.61 -6.11
CA MET A 36 -4.84 17.39 -6.35
C MET A 36 -4.95 18.56 -5.38
N SER A 37 -5.47 19.69 -5.87
CA SER A 37 -5.80 20.86 -5.06
C SER A 37 -7.07 20.63 -4.27
N ASP A 38 -7.35 21.54 -3.32
CA ASP A 38 -8.59 21.54 -2.54
C ASP A 38 -9.86 21.60 -3.40
N ASN A 39 -9.75 22.13 -4.62
CA ASN A 39 -10.84 22.19 -5.60
C ASN A 39 -10.93 20.92 -6.49
N ALA A 40 -10.21 19.85 -6.14
CA ALA A 40 -10.08 18.61 -6.91
C ALA A 40 -9.46 18.78 -8.31
N GLU A 41 -8.69 19.84 -8.52
CA GLU A 41 -7.95 20.07 -9.77
C GLU A 41 -6.55 19.43 -9.68
N LYS A 42 -6.02 18.96 -10.81
CA LYS A 42 -4.65 18.41 -10.84
C LYS A 42 -3.64 19.54 -10.68
N ILE A 43 -2.79 19.45 -9.66
CA ILE A 43 -1.70 20.42 -9.44
C ILE A 43 -0.49 20.08 -10.32
N ASP A 44 -0.21 18.78 -10.49
CA ASP A 44 1.00 18.30 -11.15
C ASP A 44 0.73 17.08 -12.04
N GLU A 45 1.73 16.71 -12.84
CA GLU A 45 1.68 15.50 -13.64
C GLU A 45 1.60 14.24 -12.76
N PRO A 46 0.84 13.21 -13.17
CA PRO A 46 0.77 11.95 -12.44
C PRO A 46 2.15 11.29 -12.32
N VAL A 47 2.56 10.92 -11.10
CA VAL A 47 3.83 10.24 -10.84
C VAL A 47 3.61 8.73 -10.73
N GLU A 48 4.33 7.94 -11.53
CA GLU A 48 4.33 6.48 -11.41
C GLU A 48 5.23 6.04 -10.25
N VAL A 49 4.65 5.36 -9.25
CA VAL A 49 5.30 5.02 -7.97
C VAL A 49 5.60 3.52 -7.82
N ASP A 50 4.87 2.66 -8.52
CA ASP A 50 5.14 1.23 -8.57
C ASP A 50 4.64 0.62 -9.88
N THR A 51 5.38 -0.36 -10.38
CA THR A 51 4.98 -1.15 -11.56
C THR A 51 5.08 -2.61 -11.18
N THR A 52 3.94 -3.30 -11.12
CA THR A 52 3.93 -4.72 -10.79
C THR A 52 3.24 -5.54 -11.86
N ARG A 53 3.95 -6.57 -12.37
CA ARG A 53 3.35 -7.60 -13.22
C ARG A 53 2.44 -8.49 -12.38
N ILE A 54 1.18 -8.62 -12.79
CA ILE A 54 0.18 -9.46 -12.14
C ILE A 54 -0.09 -10.66 -13.05
N PRO A 55 0.18 -11.90 -12.60
CA PRO A 55 -0.30 -13.10 -13.28
C PRO A 55 -1.83 -13.09 -13.36
N VAL A 56 -2.40 -13.57 -14.46
CA VAL A 56 -3.85 -13.56 -14.75
C VAL A 56 -4.74 -14.16 -13.64
N ILE A 57 -4.16 -14.91 -12.69
CA ILE A 57 -4.85 -15.61 -11.59
C ILE A 57 -4.35 -15.15 -10.21
N ALA A 58 -3.86 -13.91 -10.06
CA ALA A 58 -3.40 -13.39 -8.77
C ALA A 58 -4.43 -12.39 -8.20
N ASN A 59 -5.40 -12.93 -7.46
CA ASN A 59 -6.38 -12.17 -6.70
C ASN A 59 -5.93 -12.10 -5.24
N ASN A 60 -5.05 -11.15 -4.91
CA ASN A 60 -4.78 -10.64 -3.55
C ASN A 60 -3.60 -9.65 -3.59
N LYS A 61 -3.85 -8.42 -4.03
CA LYS A 61 -2.95 -7.29 -3.74
C LYS A 61 -3.76 -6.16 -3.15
N ILE A 62 -3.62 -5.97 -1.85
CA ILE A 62 -4.05 -4.75 -1.17
C ILE A 62 -2.92 -3.75 -1.40
N TYR A 63 -3.23 -2.67 -2.13
CA TYR A 63 -2.38 -1.48 -2.16
C TYR A 63 -2.97 -0.52 -1.14
N ALA A 64 -2.14 -0.05 -0.22
CA ALA A 64 -2.55 0.93 0.76
C ALA A 64 -1.51 2.05 0.80
N VAL A 65 -2.01 3.25 1.06
CA VAL A 65 -1.23 4.47 1.16
C VAL A 65 -1.42 5.02 2.56
N ILE A 66 -0.30 5.25 3.24
CA ILE A 66 -0.26 5.90 4.55
C ILE A 66 0.74 7.05 4.49
N HIS A 67 0.62 8.01 5.38
CA HIS A 67 1.51 9.16 5.46
C HIS A 67 1.95 9.40 6.89
N SER A 68 3.08 10.08 7.06
CA SER A 68 3.54 10.53 8.36
C SER A 68 2.65 11.65 8.90
N GLU A 69 2.53 11.77 10.22
CA GLU A 69 1.71 12.82 10.87
C GLU A 69 2.14 14.24 10.46
N ASP A 70 3.43 14.46 10.19
CA ASP A 70 3.99 15.73 9.73
C ASP A 70 3.72 16.04 8.24
N GLY A 71 3.10 15.10 7.53
CA GLY A 71 2.82 15.21 6.11
C GLY A 71 4.05 15.37 5.24
N GLN A 72 5.25 14.97 5.67
CA GLN A 72 6.49 15.08 4.88
C GLN A 72 6.83 13.82 4.10
N ARG A 73 6.24 12.69 4.48
CA ARG A 73 6.53 11.38 3.89
C ARG A 73 5.25 10.62 3.57
N ILE A 74 5.32 9.84 2.51
CA ILE A 74 4.22 9.00 2.03
C ILE A 74 4.77 7.60 1.88
N MET A 75 4.09 6.61 2.45
CA MET A 75 4.43 5.21 2.26
C MET A 75 3.32 4.51 1.49
N ILE A 76 3.72 3.83 0.42
CA ILE A 76 2.85 2.97 -0.37
C ILE A 76 3.32 1.55 -0.14
N PHE A 77 2.43 0.68 0.32
CA PHE A 77 2.75 -0.72 0.50
C PHE A 77 1.76 -1.62 -0.21
N LYS A 78 2.27 -2.79 -0.59
CA LYS A 78 1.49 -3.86 -1.19
C LYS A 78 1.66 -5.12 -0.36
N ILE A 79 0.55 -5.77 -0.08
CA ILE A 79 0.52 -7.06 0.62
C ILE A 79 0.03 -8.11 -0.38
N ARG A 80 0.75 -9.23 -0.44
CA ARG A 80 0.31 -10.45 -1.11
C ARG A 80 0.34 -11.57 -0.11
N THR A 81 -0.80 -12.22 0.09
CA THR A 81 -0.88 -13.49 0.80
C THR A 81 -1.06 -14.61 -0.21
N ARG A 82 -0.19 -15.62 -0.19
CA ARG A 82 -0.29 -16.80 -1.06
C ARG A 82 0.45 -17.98 -0.45
N TYR A 83 -0.14 -19.16 -0.50
CA TYR A 83 0.51 -20.41 -0.05
C TYR A 83 1.08 -20.33 1.38
N GLN A 84 0.29 -19.76 2.31
CA GLN A 84 0.70 -19.57 3.71
C GLN A 84 1.91 -18.64 3.89
N GLU A 85 2.19 -17.79 2.91
CA GLU A 85 3.22 -16.74 2.99
C GLU A 85 2.55 -15.37 2.93
N PHE A 86 2.97 -14.49 3.84
CA PHE A 86 2.67 -13.06 3.83
C PHE A 86 3.89 -12.32 3.28
N ASP A 87 3.75 -11.75 2.08
CA ASP A 87 4.77 -10.97 1.38
C ASP A 87 4.33 -9.52 1.27
N MET A 88 4.96 -8.66 2.04
CA MET A 88 4.72 -7.22 2.04
C MET A 88 5.92 -6.48 1.47
N VAL A 89 5.65 -5.53 0.59
CA VAL A 89 6.65 -4.57 0.09
C VAL A 89 6.17 -3.17 0.42
N SER A 90 6.99 -2.38 1.10
CA SER A 90 6.74 -0.96 1.37
C SER A 90 7.73 -0.07 0.63
N LEU A 91 7.23 1.03 0.12
CA LEU A 91 7.94 2.06 -0.63
C LEU A 91 7.70 3.40 0.07
N LEU A 92 8.76 3.97 0.63
CA LEU A 92 8.71 5.25 1.31
C LEU A 92 9.15 6.35 0.35
N PHE A 93 8.36 7.40 0.23
CA PHE A 93 8.59 8.56 -0.62
C PHE A 93 8.66 9.84 0.22
N ASP A 94 9.36 10.83 -0.30
CA ASP A 94 9.27 12.21 0.19
C ASP A 94 8.05 12.94 -0.42
N LYS A 95 7.83 14.19 0.00
CA LYS A 95 6.79 15.08 -0.51
C LYS A 95 6.83 15.35 -2.02
N SER A 96 7.95 15.05 -2.68
CA SER A 96 8.15 15.21 -4.12
C SER A 96 8.02 13.86 -4.86
N PHE A 97 7.48 12.83 -4.21
CA PHE A 97 7.36 11.47 -4.73
C PHE A 97 8.68 10.82 -5.14
N LYS A 98 9.80 11.25 -4.56
CA LYS A 98 11.08 10.59 -4.74
C LYS A 98 11.22 9.45 -3.75
N LEU A 99 11.59 8.26 -4.25
CA LEU A 99 11.78 7.08 -3.41
C LEU A 99 12.94 7.30 -2.43
N VAL A 100 12.63 7.24 -1.14
CA VAL A 100 13.57 7.35 -0.03
C VAL A 100 14.08 5.98 0.39
N SER A 101 13.17 5.01 0.56
CA SER A 101 13.53 3.64 0.93
C SER A 101 12.54 2.62 0.40
N LYS A 102 12.99 1.37 0.32
CA LYS A 102 12.19 0.22 -0.10
C LYS A 102 12.50 -0.94 0.82
N ASN A 103 11.46 -1.47 1.46
CA ASN A 103 11.57 -2.61 2.37
C ASN A 103 10.68 -3.75 1.89
N ARG A 104 11.09 -4.98 2.19
CA ARG A 104 10.29 -6.19 1.92
C ARG A 104 10.30 -7.11 3.12
N TYR A 105 9.11 -7.45 3.62
CA TYR A 105 8.89 -8.34 4.75
C TYR A 105 8.20 -9.60 4.26
N VAL A 106 8.75 -10.75 4.60
CA VAL A 106 8.21 -12.06 4.23
C VAL A 106 8.19 -12.92 5.47
N THR A 107 7.04 -13.53 5.75
CA THR A 107 6.86 -14.45 6.87
C THR A 107 5.86 -15.53 6.51
N ASP A 108 5.93 -16.66 7.22
CA ASP A 108 4.85 -17.62 7.25
C ASP A 108 3.60 -16.96 7.84
N PHE A 109 2.43 -17.25 7.28
CA PHE A 109 1.16 -16.63 7.63
C PHE A 109 -0.01 -17.56 7.32
N ASN A 110 -0.77 -17.92 8.35
CA ASN A 110 -1.97 -18.72 8.17
C ASN A 110 -3.21 -17.82 8.02
N GLU A 111 -3.64 -17.56 6.78
CA GLU A 111 -4.83 -16.72 6.49
C GLU A 111 -6.12 -17.13 7.22
N ARG A 112 -6.22 -18.35 7.74
CA ARG A 112 -7.40 -18.81 8.51
C ARG A 112 -7.33 -18.50 10.00
N ARG A 113 -6.13 -18.25 10.51
CA ARG A 113 -5.87 -18.06 11.95
C ARG A 113 -5.23 -16.73 12.26
N GLU A 114 -4.56 -16.15 11.29
CA GLU A 114 -3.78 -14.93 11.45
C GLU A 114 -4.40 -13.80 10.66
N ASN A 115 -4.28 -12.60 11.20
CA ASN A 115 -4.77 -11.37 10.60
C ASN A 115 -3.76 -10.24 10.80
N CYS A 116 -3.59 -9.39 9.79
CA CYS A 116 -2.71 -8.23 9.84
C CYS A 116 -3.51 -6.97 9.52
N ASP A 117 -3.71 -6.10 10.50
CA ASP A 117 -4.55 -4.91 10.42
C ASP A 117 -3.88 -3.68 11.07
N ASN A 118 -4.59 -2.54 11.07
CA ASN A 118 -4.16 -1.27 11.69
C ASN A 118 -2.75 -0.84 11.28
N PHE A 119 -2.55 -0.70 9.97
CA PHE A 119 -1.29 -0.22 9.40
C PHE A 119 -1.12 1.28 9.68
N HIS A 120 -0.03 1.64 10.37
CA HIS A 120 0.30 3.01 10.71
C HIS A 120 1.78 3.30 10.42
N MET A 121 2.07 4.56 10.10
CA MET A 121 3.43 5.02 9.88
C MET A 121 3.89 5.84 11.07
N ALA A 122 5.02 5.47 11.66
CA ALA A 122 5.63 6.28 12.71
C ALA A 122 6.50 7.39 12.10
N MET A 123 7.74 7.05 11.72
CA MET A 123 8.68 8.01 11.10
C MET A 123 9.14 7.50 9.74
N THR A 124 9.72 6.31 9.72
CA THR A 124 10.16 5.59 8.51
C THR A 124 9.75 4.13 8.52
N GLU A 125 9.18 3.70 9.64
CA GLU A 125 8.82 2.32 9.93
C GLU A 125 7.32 2.16 9.79
N LEU A 126 6.94 0.98 9.30
CA LEU A 126 5.55 0.56 9.17
C LEU A 126 5.21 -0.29 10.39
N LEU A 127 4.19 0.14 11.12
CA LEU A 127 3.64 -0.56 12.27
C LEU A 127 2.31 -1.19 11.88
N PHE A 128 2.05 -2.39 12.37
CA PHE A 128 0.76 -3.07 12.18
C PHE A 128 0.49 -4.04 13.31
N SER A 129 -0.79 -4.29 13.58
CA SER A 129 -1.23 -5.34 14.49
C SER A 129 -1.28 -6.67 13.75
N HIS A 130 -0.56 -7.66 14.27
CA HIS A 130 -0.63 -9.06 13.88
C HIS A 130 -1.38 -9.82 14.96
N GLU A 131 -2.51 -10.44 14.61
CA GLU A 131 -3.32 -11.22 15.52
C GLU A 131 -3.27 -12.69 15.13
N THR A 132 -3.09 -13.58 16.11
CA THR A 132 -3.17 -15.03 15.90
C THR A 132 -4.28 -15.63 16.76
N GLN A 133 -5.22 -16.33 16.12
CA GLN A 133 -6.22 -17.16 16.76
C GLN A 133 -5.58 -18.47 17.23
N SER A 134 -5.38 -18.60 18.53
CA SER A 134 -4.97 -19.83 19.21
C SER A 134 -6.19 -20.53 19.83
N GLU A 135 -6.07 -21.82 20.15
CA GLU A 135 -7.11 -22.57 20.89
C GLU A 135 -7.44 -21.94 22.26
N THR A 136 -6.57 -21.06 22.76
CA THR A 136 -6.69 -20.31 24.01
C THR A 136 -7.14 -18.84 23.86
N GLY A 137 -7.43 -18.36 22.64
CA GLY A 137 -7.88 -16.98 22.36
C GLY A 137 -7.04 -16.22 21.33
N ILE A 138 -7.37 -14.94 21.12
CA ILE A 138 -6.69 -14.03 20.19
C ILE A 138 -5.50 -13.39 20.90
N ILE A 139 -4.30 -13.48 20.30
CA ILE A 139 -3.08 -12.83 20.80
C ILE A 139 -2.70 -11.69 19.84
N PRO A 140 -2.84 -10.41 20.23
CA PRO A 140 -2.36 -9.28 19.44
C PRO A 140 -0.85 -9.08 19.65
N VAL A 141 -0.13 -8.93 18.55
CA VAL A 141 1.32 -8.67 18.49
C VAL A 141 1.52 -7.43 17.62
N CYS A 142 2.12 -6.38 18.18
CA CYS A 142 2.51 -5.22 17.39
C CYS A 142 3.90 -5.47 16.81
N LEU A 143 4.00 -5.54 15.48
CA LEU A 143 5.29 -5.74 14.81
C LEU A 143 5.86 -4.38 14.40
N THR A 144 7.12 -4.15 14.80
CA THR A 144 7.96 -3.01 14.42
C THR A 144 9.03 -3.51 13.46
N ARG A 145 9.44 -2.70 12.49
CA ARG A 145 10.56 -3.05 11.62
C ARG A 145 11.36 -1.83 11.19
#